data_AF-A0A1I1XQ05-F1
#
_entry.id   AF-A0A1I1XQ05-F1
#
_cell.length_a   1.000
_cell.length_b   1.000
_cell.length_c   1.000
_cell.angle_alpha   90.00
_cell.angle_beta   90.00
_cell.angle_gamma   90.00
#
_symmetry.space_group_name_H-M   'P 1'
#
loop_
_entity.id
_entity.type
_entity.pdbx_description
1 polymer ?
#
loop_
_entity_poly.entity_id
_entity_poly.type
_entity_poly.pdbx_seq_one_letter_code
_entity_poly.pdbx_strand_id
1 'polypeptide(L)'
;MLLGQTNRNFKFKERDIVYTAYSNYKGHLDNLPGMNVAIIMGKPEENTQELFKNDTLNKVEGKSMIDFTWFYYLPFQNLDENNVYDFLKKFIEQNFENDSFDRNRIFLYWPSKNPLSCEKIKELKTIISGICVAEHNTMLQCNENVFPAKSITKIKKRNTLTSIKYEIPSSVEIEKIKENKNALQLSSNWKKLMFIDITYGQQYVDQNHFASFDKQSGIDFSEINTFWNITTGYYISNRFGLSANFGLIRQAVEKGIDEISEGADGSITVEGSGKGAGLYRLGIGARIIVFSKNRFSTYFEALTGSLTAKAGSKSQSATIGGIGNSYGQSNISSQQAFFLTCITTMNYRLNKILFLTTNIQYTFSEFDQPIGSISGFTGFSFNLGVGFSFYVKKQ
;
A
#
# COMPACT_ATOMS: atom_id res chain seq x y z
N MET A 1 -5.64 28.05 16.30
CA MET A 1 -4.46 27.32 15.77
C MET A 1 -4.06 28.05 14.49
N LEU A 2 -2.89 28.69 14.45
CA LEU A 2 -2.43 29.36 13.23
C LEU A 2 -2.10 28.28 12.18
N LEU A 3 -2.59 28.44 10.96
CA LEU A 3 -2.32 27.53 9.83
C LEU A 3 -0.80 27.34 9.67
N GLY A 4 -0.34 26.09 9.61
CA GLY A 4 1.06 25.74 9.32
C GLY A 4 1.95 25.36 10.53
N GLN A 5 1.45 25.42 11.78
CA GLN A 5 2.19 24.95 12.95
C GLN A 5 1.95 23.46 13.22
N THR A 6 3.02 22.68 13.42
CA THR A 6 2.92 21.26 13.80
C THR A 6 3.89 20.92 14.94
N ASN A 7 3.39 20.30 16.00
CA ASN A 7 4.26 19.73 17.05
C ASN A 7 4.81 18.40 16.58
N ARG A 8 6.12 18.21 16.72
CA ARG A 8 6.84 17.01 16.30
C ARG A 8 7.73 16.51 17.44
N ASN A 9 8.14 15.26 17.37
CA ASN A 9 9.02 14.64 18.35
C ASN A 9 10.35 14.25 17.68
N PHE A 10 11.45 14.49 18.38
CA PHE A 10 12.80 14.11 18.00
C PHE A 10 13.41 13.26 19.11
N LYS A 11 13.93 12.08 18.76
CA LYS A 11 14.53 11.16 19.74
C LYS A 11 16.05 11.25 19.69
N PHE A 12 16.68 11.60 20.80
CA PHE A 12 18.13 11.65 20.92
C PHE A 12 18.61 11.02 22.23
N LYS A 13 19.50 10.01 22.13
CA LYS A 13 20.05 9.27 23.29
C LYS A 13 18.96 8.92 24.32
N GLU A 14 17.88 8.30 23.82
CA GLU A 14 16.70 7.85 24.58
C GLU A 14 15.73 8.93 25.08
N ARG A 15 16.04 10.22 24.90
CA ARG A 15 15.14 11.32 25.25
C ARG A 15 14.25 11.70 24.08
N ASP A 16 12.96 11.84 24.36
CA ASP A 16 11.98 12.40 23.44
C ASP A 16 11.91 13.92 23.64
N ILE A 17 12.16 14.66 22.56
CA ILE A 17 12.21 16.12 22.56
C ILE A 17 11.10 16.63 21.66
N VAL A 18 10.08 17.23 22.28
CA VAL A 18 8.97 17.86 21.56
C VAL A 18 9.41 19.23 21.05
N TYR A 19 9.21 19.48 19.77
CA TYR A 19 9.54 20.74 19.11
C TYR A 19 8.41 21.21 18.20
N THR A 20 8.39 22.51 17.91
CA THR A 20 7.40 23.10 17.02
C THR A 20 8.04 23.31 15.64
N ALA A 21 7.41 22.80 14.60
CA ALA A 21 7.75 23.11 13.21
C ALA A 21 6.73 24.10 12.63
N TYR A 22 7.21 25.08 11.87
CA TYR A 22 6.40 26.07 11.18
C TYR A 22 7.06 26.44 9.86
N SER A 23 6.27 26.81 8.85
CA SER A 23 6.77 27.38 7.61
C SER A 23 6.02 28.66 7.29
N ASN A 24 6.74 29.67 6.84
CA ASN A 24 6.14 30.93 6.38
C ASN A 24 5.55 30.83 4.96
N TYR A 25 5.61 29.66 4.32
CA TYR A 25 4.91 29.39 3.07
C TYR A 25 3.44 29.09 3.34
N LYS A 26 2.55 29.96 2.84
CA LYS A 26 1.09 29.86 3.03
C LYS A 26 0.39 28.90 2.05
N GLY A 27 1.10 28.31 1.09
CA GLY A 27 0.56 27.31 0.15
C GLY A 27 0.60 25.89 0.72
N HIS A 28 0.28 24.88 -0.10
CA HIS A 28 0.47 23.48 0.30
C HIS A 28 1.97 23.20 0.49
N LEU A 29 2.38 23.07 1.76
CA LEU A 29 3.75 22.81 2.22
C LEU A 29 4.42 21.63 1.52
N ASP A 30 3.61 20.76 0.92
CA ASP A 30 4.04 19.57 0.22
C ASP A 30 4.79 19.80 -1.10
N ASN A 31 4.79 21.01 -1.66
CA ASN A 31 5.20 21.23 -3.06
C ASN A 31 6.43 22.14 -3.25
N LEU A 32 7.17 22.50 -2.20
CA LEU A 32 8.27 23.46 -2.32
C LEU A 32 9.63 22.92 -1.84
N PRO A 33 10.42 22.28 -2.74
CA PRO A 33 11.80 21.89 -2.45
C PRO A 33 12.68 23.09 -2.10
N GLY A 34 13.76 22.83 -1.37
CA GLY A 34 14.90 23.77 -1.32
C GLY A 34 14.66 25.04 -0.50
N MET A 35 13.65 25.04 0.38
CA MET A 35 13.47 26.11 1.36
C MET A 35 14.67 26.22 2.30
N ASN A 36 14.93 27.42 2.83
CA ASN A 36 15.95 27.58 3.88
C ASN A 36 15.46 26.99 5.21
N VAL A 37 16.36 26.83 6.17
CA VAL A 37 16.01 26.40 7.53
C VAL A 37 16.51 27.39 8.57
N ALA A 38 15.69 27.62 9.59
CA ALA A 38 16.04 28.29 10.84
C ALA A 38 15.73 27.37 12.03
N ILE A 39 16.78 26.89 12.70
CA ILE A 39 16.67 26.14 13.96
C ILE A 39 16.78 27.14 15.10
N ILE A 40 15.73 27.27 15.90
CA ILE A 40 15.64 28.25 16.98
C ILE A 40 15.62 27.51 18.31
N MET A 41 16.70 27.59 19.07
CA MET A 41 16.80 26.97 20.38
C MET A 41 16.46 27.97 21.49
N GLY A 42 15.54 27.58 22.37
CA GLY A 42 15.07 28.41 23.47
C GLY A 42 16.04 28.60 24.61
N LYS A 43 15.61 29.44 25.56
CA LYS A 43 16.23 29.57 26.88
C LYS A 43 15.67 28.50 27.84
N PRO A 44 16.37 28.17 28.96
CA PRO A 44 16.02 27.07 29.87
C PRO A 44 14.58 27.03 30.41
N GLU A 45 13.88 28.17 30.43
CA GLU A 45 12.52 28.31 30.97
C GLU A 45 11.49 28.64 29.87
N GLU A 46 11.93 28.74 28.61
CA GLU A 46 11.08 29.15 27.50
C GLU A 46 10.52 27.92 26.79
N ASN A 47 9.20 27.80 26.75
CA ASN A 47 8.56 26.73 25.99
C ASN A 47 8.50 27.05 24.49
N THR A 48 8.31 26.02 23.66
CA THR A 48 8.34 26.17 22.18
C THR A 48 7.19 27.02 21.63
N GLN A 49 6.09 27.18 22.37
CA GLN A 49 4.98 28.05 21.96
C GLN A 49 5.27 29.52 22.25
N GLU A 50 5.90 29.81 23.38
CA GLU A 50 6.37 31.15 23.75
C GLU A 50 7.45 31.62 22.79
N LEU A 51 8.43 30.76 22.50
CA LEU A 51 9.42 30.97 21.45
C LEU A 51 8.78 31.38 20.13
N PHE A 52 7.79 30.60 19.66
CA PHE A 52 7.09 30.89 18.42
C PHE A 52 6.34 32.24 18.46
N LYS A 53 5.66 32.56 19.57
CA LYS A 53 4.90 33.82 19.70
C LYS A 53 5.81 35.05 19.73
N ASN A 54 6.95 34.93 20.40
CA ASN A 54 7.92 36.01 20.58
C ASN A 54 8.83 36.18 19.36
N ASP A 55 8.96 35.13 18.56
CA ASP A 55 9.71 35.20 17.32
C ASP A 55 9.02 36.12 16.31
N THR A 56 9.78 37.08 15.79
CA THR A 56 9.33 38.01 14.75
C THR A 56 9.61 37.49 13.35
N LEU A 57 10.40 36.42 13.21
CA LEU A 57 10.83 35.86 11.93
C LEU A 57 9.73 35.10 11.20
N ASN A 58 8.82 34.48 11.95
CA ASN A 58 7.63 33.85 11.40
C ASN A 58 6.67 34.85 10.73
N LYS A 59 6.80 36.16 11.01
CA LYS A 59 5.96 37.22 10.43
C LYS A 59 6.50 37.79 9.12
N VAL A 60 7.71 37.39 8.70
CA VAL A 60 8.33 37.91 7.47
C VAL A 60 7.75 37.20 6.26
N GLU A 61 6.94 37.92 5.47
CA GLU A 61 6.38 37.41 4.22
C GLU A 61 7.49 37.16 3.17
N GLY A 62 7.50 35.96 2.59
CA GLY A 62 8.41 35.60 1.51
C GLY A 62 7.88 36.11 0.17
N LYS A 63 8.75 36.69 -0.66
CA LYS A 63 8.40 37.18 -2.01
C LYS A 63 8.84 36.22 -3.12
N SER A 64 9.78 35.31 -2.82
CA SER A 64 10.35 34.34 -3.76
C SER A 64 10.69 33.03 -3.04
N MET A 65 10.98 31.95 -3.80
CA MET A 65 11.31 30.62 -3.23
C MET A 65 12.43 30.68 -2.19
N ILE A 66 13.47 31.49 -2.46
CA ILE A 66 14.61 31.68 -1.56
C ILE A 66 14.28 32.46 -0.29
N ASP A 67 13.08 33.04 -0.18
CA ASP A 67 12.63 33.78 1.01
C ASP A 67 11.81 32.92 1.98
N PHE A 68 11.41 31.72 1.54
CA PHE A 68 10.67 30.77 2.36
C PHE A 68 11.62 29.97 3.26
N THR A 69 11.17 29.75 4.49
CA THR A 69 11.98 29.16 5.55
C THR A 69 11.15 28.22 6.39
N TRP A 70 11.71 27.05 6.67
CA TRP A 70 11.27 26.18 7.75
C TRP A 70 11.85 26.66 9.07
N PHE A 71 10.98 26.91 10.04
CA PHE A 71 11.30 27.30 11.39
C PHE A 71 11.09 26.10 12.32
N TYR A 72 12.16 25.69 13.00
CA TYR A 72 12.12 24.63 14.00
C TYR A 72 12.44 25.21 15.38
N TYR A 73 11.42 25.33 16.23
CA TYR A 73 11.55 25.84 17.59
C TYR A 73 11.79 24.69 18.56
N LEU A 74 13.03 24.59 19.04
CA LEU A 74 13.49 23.59 20.00
C LEU A 74 13.49 24.18 21.42
N PRO A 75 13.05 23.43 22.44
CA PRO A 75 13.28 23.83 23.82
C PRO A 75 14.77 23.79 24.12
N PHE A 76 15.22 24.58 25.10
CA PHE A 76 16.62 24.59 25.53
C PHE A 76 17.11 23.17 25.81
N GLN A 77 18.24 22.81 25.22
CA GLN A 77 18.90 21.55 25.48
C GLN A 77 20.21 21.83 26.21
N ASN A 78 20.33 21.37 27.46
CA ASN A 78 21.59 21.42 28.20
C ASN A 78 22.54 20.34 27.69
N LEU A 79 23.05 20.52 26.47
CA LEU A 79 23.94 19.58 25.81
C LEU A 79 25.39 19.88 26.20
N ASP A 80 26.13 18.81 26.52
CA ASP A 80 27.58 18.85 26.50
C ASP A 80 28.05 19.23 25.09
N GLU A 81 29.07 20.07 24.99
CA GLU A 81 29.58 20.61 23.73
C GLU A 81 29.93 19.50 22.72
N ASN A 82 30.49 18.38 23.18
CA ASN A 82 30.86 17.26 22.31
C ASN A 82 29.63 16.62 21.65
N ASN A 83 28.46 16.70 22.28
CA ASN A 83 27.22 16.11 21.79
C ASN A 83 26.43 17.04 20.86
N VAL A 84 26.80 18.33 20.76
CA VAL A 84 26.04 19.32 19.97
C VAL A 84 26.03 18.99 18.48
N TYR A 85 27.18 18.56 17.94
CA TYR A 85 27.27 18.18 16.53
C TYR A 85 26.36 17.00 16.19
N ASP A 86 26.48 15.90 16.94
CA ASP A 86 25.67 14.70 16.75
C ASP A 86 24.18 14.97 16.93
N PHE A 87 23.84 15.82 17.89
CA PHE A 87 22.46 16.25 18.13
C PHE A 87 21.89 16.97 16.90
N LEU A 88 22.57 18.01 16.44
CA LEU A 88 22.11 18.83 15.32
C LEU A 88 22.10 18.04 14.01
N LYS A 89 23.12 17.20 13.77
CA LYS A 89 23.19 16.34 12.59
C LYS A 89 21.97 15.41 12.51
N LYS A 90 21.68 14.66 13.58
CA LYS A 90 20.51 13.77 13.62
C LYS A 90 19.19 14.52 13.52
N PHE A 91 19.11 15.71 14.14
CA PHE A 91 17.93 16.55 14.05
C PHE A 91 17.67 17.03 12.62
N ILE A 92 18.72 17.47 11.91
CA ILE A 92 18.67 17.90 10.51
C ILE A 92 18.29 16.72 9.60
N GLU A 93 18.91 15.55 9.78
CA GLU A 93 18.61 14.35 8.99
C GLU A 93 17.13 13.95 9.13
N GLN A 94 16.61 13.85 10.36
CA GLN A 94 15.21 13.49 10.58
C GLN A 94 14.23 14.48 9.94
N ASN A 95 14.52 15.78 10.04
CA ASN A 95 13.64 16.81 9.47
C ASN A 95 13.77 16.90 7.95
N PHE A 96 14.97 16.70 7.39
CA PHE A 96 15.20 16.69 5.96
C PHE A 96 14.38 15.61 5.27
N GLU A 97 14.29 14.41 5.87
CA GLU A 97 13.46 13.34 5.32
C GLU A 97 11.96 13.71 5.27
N ASN A 98 11.50 14.63 6.11
CA ASN A 98 10.08 15.03 6.17
C ASN A 98 9.80 16.26 5.30
N ASP A 99 10.72 17.22 5.28
CA ASP A 99 10.47 18.57 4.75
C ASP A 99 11.31 18.90 3.50
N SER A 100 12.32 18.08 3.16
CA SER A 100 13.11 18.18 1.92
C SER A 100 13.67 19.58 1.60
N PHE A 101 14.15 20.28 2.63
CA PHE A 101 14.70 21.63 2.55
C PHE A 101 16.13 21.67 1.99
N ASP A 102 16.66 22.86 1.70
CA ASP A 102 18.05 23.05 1.27
C ASP A 102 19.02 22.87 2.45
N ARG A 103 19.73 21.74 2.47
CA ARG A 103 20.74 21.43 3.51
C ARG A 103 21.94 22.37 3.48
N ASN A 104 22.14 23.12 2.40
CA ASN A 104 23.22 24.10 2.33
C ASN A 104 22.90 25.40 3.07
N ARG A 105 21.64 25.62 3.46
CA ARG A 105 21.14 26.90 4.00
C ARG A 105 20.39 26.71 5.32
N ILE A 106 21.12 26.24 6.33
CA ILE A 106 20.60 25.98 7.67
C ILE A 106 21.20 26.98 8.66
N PHE A 107 20.36 27.86 9.20
CA PHE A 107 20.75 28.83 10.23
C PHE A 107 20.38 28.32 11.62
N LEU A 108 21.28 28.48 12.58
CA LEU A 108 21.08 28.07 13.97
C LEU A 108 21.03 29.30 14.88
N TYR A 109 19.98 29.45 15.68
CA TYR A 109 19.91 30.47 16.73
C TYR A 109 20.22 29.81 18.06
N TRP A 110 21.37 30.18 18.61
CA TRP A 110 21.93 29.52 19.79
C TRP A 110 21.79 30.38 21.05
N PRO A 111 21.35 29.80 22.18
CA PRO A 111 21.16 30.53 23.44
C PRO A 111 22.50 30.93 24.07
N SER A 112 22.55 32.08 24.73
CA SER A 112 23.79 32.59 25.33
C SER A 112 24.30 31.83 26.55
N LYS A 113 23.46 31.00 27.18
CA LYS A 113 23.78 30.33 28.44
C LYS A 113 24.77 29.15 28.29
N ASN A 114 25.03 28.70 27.06
CA ASN A 114 25.94 27.59 26.79
C ASN A 114 26.81 27.90 25.55
N PRO A 115 27.76 28.85 25.63
CA PRO A 115 28.56 29.23 24.48
C PRO A 115 29.43 28.07 23.99
N LEU A 116 29.57 27.94 22.68
CA LEU A 116 30.41 26.95 22.03
C LEU A 116 31.83 27.52 21.79
N SER A 117 32.84 26.67 21.86
CA SER A 117 34.19 26.99 21.45
C SER A 117 34.27 27.27 19.94
N CYS A 118 35.29 28.03 19.53
CA CYS A 118 35.51 28.30 18.11
C CYS A 118 35.83 27.02 17.31
N GLU A 119 36.44 26.01 17.94
CA GLU A 119 36.68 24.71 17.33
C GLU A 119 35.37 24.00 16.99
N LYS A 120 34.42 23.97 17.93
CA LYS A 120 33.11 23.36 17.70
C LYS A 120 32.28 24.12 16.67
N ILE A 121 32.37 25.45 16.66
CA ILE A 121 31.74 26.29 15.63
C ILE A 121 32.30 25.95 14.23
N LYS A 122 33.61 25.71 14.12
CA LYS A 122 34.25 25.31 12.85
C LYS A 122 33.77 23.94 12.39
N GLU A 123 33.60 22.98 13.31
CA GLU A 123 33.03 21.66 13.02
C GLU A 123 31.57 21.77 12.53
N LEU A 124 30.76 22.58 13.20
CA LEU A 124 29.35 22.81 12.85
C LEU A 124 29.16 23.41 11.45
N LYS A 125 30.15 24.11 10.89
CA LYS A 125 30.11 24.68 9.53
C LYS A 125 29.80 23.64 8.45
N THR A 126 30.08 22.37 8.71
CA THR A 126 29.76 21.26 7.80
C THR A 126 28.26 21.02 7.64
N ILE A 127 27.45 21.34 8.66
CA ILE A 127 26.00 21.08 8.70
C ILE A 127 25.15 22.32 8.97
N ILE A 128 25.74 23.43 9.41
CA ILE A 128 25.09 24.72 9.67
C ILE A 128 25.79 25.80 8.83
N SER A 129 25.01 26.59 8.09
CA SER A 129 25.54 27.68 7.25
C SER A 129 25.85 28.95 8.03
N GLY A 130 25.18 29.19 9.16
CA GLY A 130 25.46 30.32 10.04
C GLY A 130 24.83 30.19 11.42
N ILE A 131 25.53 30.70 12.45
CA ILE A 131 25.08 30.68 13.84
C ILE A 131 24.75 32.11 14.29
N CYS A 132 23.55 32.31 14.81
CA CYS A 132 23.04 33.58 15.29
C CYS A 132 22.98 33.57 16.83
N VAL A 133 23.55 34.60 17.44
CA VAL A 133 23.73 34.70 18.90
C VAL A 133 23.36 36.09 19.40
N ALA A 134 23.17 36.27 20.70
CA ALA A 134 22.95 37.61 21.28
C ALA A 134 24.18 38.52 21.07
N GLU A 135 23.97 39.85 21.04
CA GLU A 135 25.04 40.83 20.73
C GLU A 135 26.23 40.81 21.68
N HIS A 136 26.04 40.36 22.92
CA HIS A 136 27.09 40.30 23.93
C HIS A 136 27.66 38.88 24.11
N ASN A 137 27.42 37.98 23.15
CA ASN A 137 27.86 36.60 23.25
C ASN A 137 29.33 36.44 22.86
N THR A 138 30.09 35.70 23.67
CA THR A 138 31.52 35.42 23.45
C THR A 138 31.81 34.72 22.12
N MET A 139 30.87 33.92 21.60
CA MET A 139 30.99 33.23 20.31
C MET A 139 31.18 34.18 19.12
N LEU A 140 30.82 35.46 19.25
CA LEU A 140 31.05 36.47 18.20
C LEU A 140 32.53 36.67 17.89
N GLN A 141 33.44 36.31 18.80
CA GLN A 141 34.88 36.37 18.59
C GLN A 141 35.39 35.31 17.59
N CYS A 142 34.59 34.27 17.29
CA CYS A 142 34.97 33.19 16.38
C CYS A 142 34.87 33.54 14.89
N ASN A 143 34.57 34.81 14.55
CA ASN A 143 34.59 35.56 13.28
C ASN A 143 34.08 34.94 11.97
N GLU A 144 34.15 33.63 11.72
CA GLU A 144 33.91 33.10 10.37
C GLU A 144 32.44 32.81 10.05
N ASN A 145 31.57 32.44 11.01
CA ASN A 145 30.15 32.14 10.72
C ASN A 145 29.18 32.48 11.88
N VAL A 146 29.60 33.30 12.84
CA VAL A 146 28.79 33.69 13.99
C VAL A 146 28.34 35.13 13.86
N PHE A 147 27.05 35.39 14.06
CA PHE A 147 26.43 36.69 13.78
C PHE A 147 25.52 37.15 14.93
N PRO A 148 25.40 38.46 15.17
CA PRO A 148 24.44 38.98 16.13
C PRO A 148 23.00 38.84 15.61
N ALA A 149 22.10 38.39 16.47
CA ALA A 149 20.69 38.10 16.17
C ALA A 149 19.86 39.34 15.79
N LYS A 150 20.32 40.58 15.98
CA LYS A 150 19.59 41.76 15.47
C LYS A 150 19.63 41.89 13.93
N SER A 151 20.39 41.05 13.24
CA SER A 151 20.64 41.16 11.80
C SER A 151 19.77 40.26 10.91
N ILE A 152 18.66 39.70 11.41
CA ILE A 152 18.01 38.55 10.75
C ILE A 152 17.41 38.86 9.38
N THR A 153 16.85 40.06 9.20
CA THR A 153 16.41 40.53 7.87
C THR A 153 17.58 40.69 6.89
N LYS A 154 18.82 40.88 7.38
CA LYS A 154 20.06 40.88 6.57
C LYS A 154 20.65 39.49 6.39
N ILE A 155 20.37 38.52 7.27
CA ILE A 155 20.83 37.12 7.14
C ILE A 155 20.18 36.45 5.93
N LYS A 156 18.91 36.75 5.62
CA LYS A 156 18.25 36.35 4.36
C LYS A 156 19.01 36.79 3.08
N LYS A 157 19.87 37.81 3.17
CA LYS A 157 20.69 38.33 2.06
C LYS A 157 22.13 37.81 2.06
N ARG A 158 22.54 37.03 3.06
CA ARG A 158 23.90 36.49 3.13
C ARG A 158 23.93 35.13 2.45
N ASN A 159 24.71 35.02 1.38
CA ASN A 159 25.00 33.77 0.65
C ASN A 159 25.92 32.83 1.45
N THR A 160 25.73 32.72 2.77
CA THR A 160 26.47 31.77 3.60
C THR A 160 25.93 30.37 3.36
N LEU A 161 26.83 29.44 3.03
CA LEU A 161 26.53 28.04 2.79
C LEU A 161 27.32 27.18 3.77
N THR A 162 26.85 25.96 3.99
CA THR A 162 27.66 24.91 4.64
C THR A 162 28.98 24.69 3.90
N SER A 163 30.02 24.25 4.60
CA SER A 163 31.31 23.93 3.96
C SER A 163 31.23 22.70 3.05
N ILE A 164 30.32 21.77 3.35
CA ILE A 164 30.00 20.63 2.50
C ILE A 164 28.84 21.03 1.59
N LYS A 165 28.95 20.75 0.29
CA LYS A 165 27.85 20.93 -0.66
C LYS A 165 26.93 19.72 -0.65
N TYR A 166 25.65 19.97 -0.45
CA TYR A 166 24.58 19.00 -0.53
C TYR A 166 23.78 19.22 -1.81
N GLU A 167 23.37 18.13 -2.46
CA GLU A 167 22.40 18.22 -3.56
C GLU A 167 21.04 18.67 -3.01
N ILE A 168 20.44 19.62 -3.73
CA ILE A 168 19.08 20.08 -3.47
C ILE A 168 18.15 19.10 -4.19
N PRO A 169 17.26 18.39 -3.46
CA PRO A 169 16.39 17.41 -4.07
C PRO A 169 15.45 18.05 -5.09
N SER A 170 15.32 17.42 -6.25
CA SER A 170 14.36 17.80 -7.28
C SER A 170 12.92 17.48 -6.83
N SER A 171 11.92 18.14 -7.43
CA SER A 171 10.51 17.86 -7.15
C SER A 171 10.15 16.38 -7.36
N VAL A 172 10.74 15.72 -8.36
CA VAL A 172 10.53 14.29 -8.68
C VAL A 172 11.07 13.38 -7.58
N GLU A 173 12.22 13.70 -7.00
CA GLU A 173 12.81 12.90 -5.92
C GLU A 173 12.02 13.01 -4.63
N ILE A 174 11.47 14.20 -4.35
CA ILE A 174 10.58 14.42 -3.20
C ILE A 174 9.31 13.60 -3.33
N GLU A 175 8.69 13.58 -4.52
CA GLU A 175 7.53 12.73 -4.78
C GLU A 175 7.85 11.25 -4.52
N LYS A 176 8.99 10.74 -5.00
CA LYS A 176 9.42 9.36 -4.72
C LYS A 176 9.62 9.07 -3.24
N ILE A 177 10.26 9.98 -2.49
CA ILE A 177 10.45 9.83 -1.03
C ILE A 177 9.08 9.78 -0.32
N LYS A 178 8.15 10.65 -0.71
CA LYS A 178 6.79 10.69 -0.15
C LYS A 178 5.97 9.46 -0.49
N GLU A 179 6.02 9.00 -1.74
CA GLU A 179 5.37 7.76 -2.16
C GLU A 179 5.88 6.58 -1.35
N ASN A 180 7.20 6.47 -1.15
CA ASN A 180 7.79 5.42 -0.36
C ASN A 180 7.36 5.47 1.12
N LYS A 181 7.40 6.65 1.76
CA LYS A 181 6.91 6.82 3.14
C LYS A 181 5.43 6.48 3.30
N ASN A 182 4.60 6.95 2.37
CA ASN A 182 3.17 6.65 2.37
C ASN A 182 2.90 5.16 2.15
N ALA A 183 3.60 4.52 1.21
CA ALA A 183 3.50 3.08 0.97
C ALA A 183 3.91 2.26 2.20
N LEU A 184 4.96 2.69 2.90
CA LEU A 184 5.40 2.09 4.17
C LEU A 184 4.31 2.18 5.24
N GLN A 185 3.72 3.36 5.44
CA GLN A 185 2.67 3.54 6.45
C GLN A 185 1.43 2.68 6.16
N LEU A 186 0.99 2.64 4.90
CA LEU A 186 -0.15 1.84 4.44
C LEU A 186 0.09 0.34 4.57
N SER A 187 1.32 -0.10 4.31
CA SER A 187 1.69 -1.52 4.46
C SER A 187 1.67 -2.02 5.89
N SER A 188 1.75 -1.12 6.86
CA SER A 188 1.74 -1.46 8.28
C SER A 188 0.35 -1.33 8.91
N ASN A 189 -0.58 -0.63 8.24
CA ASN A 189 -1.89 -0.28 8.80
C ASN A 189 -3.04 -0.85 7.96
N TRP A 190 -3.42 -2.09 8.28
CA TRP A 190 -4.51 -2.80 7.61
C TRP A 190 -5.87 -2.55 8.26
N LYS A 191 -5.92 -2.03 9.49
CA LYS A 191 -7.17 -1.79 10.20
C LYS A 191 -8.09 -0.84 9.42
N LYS A 192 -9.37 -1.20 9.31
CA LYS A 192 -10.43 -0.45 8.59
C LYS A 192 -10.28 -0.38 7.08
N LEU A 193 -9.49 -1.28 6.52
CA LEU A 193 -9.31 -1.38 5.08
C LEU A 193 -10.30 -2.41 4.53
N MET A 194 -11.12 -1.99 3.57
CA MET A 194 -11.86 -2.90 2.69
C MET A 194 -10.96 -3.31 1.54
N PHE A 195 -11.14 -4.52 1.05
CA PHE A 195 -10.45 -5.01 -0.13
C PHE A 195 -11.40 -5.75 -1.06
N ILE A 196 -11.05 -5.75 -2.35
CA ILE A 196 -11.61 -6.64 -3.36
C ILE A 196 -10.45 -7.14 -4.22
N ASP A 197 -10.33 -8.45 -4.38
CA ASP A 197 -9.38 -9.09 -5.28
C ASP A 197 -10.09 -9.95 -6.32
N ILE A 198 -9.58 -9.93 -7.54
CA ILE A 198 -10.04 -10.71 -8.67
C ILE A 198 -8.84 -11.51 -9.14
N THR A 199 -8.99 -12.83 -9.13
CA THR A 199 -7.94 -13.78 -9.44
C THR A 199 -8.40 -14.78 -10.50
N TYR A 200 -7.45 -15.18 -11.33
CA TYR A 200 -7.59 -16.16 -12.38
C TYR A 200 -6.47 -17.18 -12.24
N GLY A 201 -6.79 -18.45 -12.42
CA GLY A 201 -5.82 -19.51 -12.18
C GLY A 201 -6.23 -20.87 -12.66
N GLN A 202 -5.46 -21.85 -12.19
CA GLN A 202 -5.67 -23.25 -12.48
C GLN A 202 -6.01 -24.01 -11.21
N GLN A 203 -7.07 -24.81 -11.28
CA GLN A 203 -7.48 -25.78 -10.28
C GLN A 203 -7.11 -27.18 -10.75
N TYR A 204 -6.66 -27.99 -9.80
CA TYR A 204 -6.34 -29.39 -9.95
C TYR A 204 -7.13 -30.17 -8.91
N VAL A 205 -7.99 -31.08 -9.36
CA VAL A 205 -8.74 -31.99 -8.48
C VAL A 205 -7.84 -33.16 -8.12
N ASP A 206 -7.86 -33.59 -6.86
CA ASP A 206 -7.13 -34.77 -6.40
C ASP A 206 -7.67 -36.04 -7.10
N GLN A 207 -6.76 -36.89 -7.58
CA GLN A 207 -7.08 -38.11 -8.31
C GLN A 207 -7.93 -39.09 -7.49
N ASN A 208 -7.82 -39.05 -6.16
CA ASN A 208 -8.65 -39.87 -5.27
C ASN A 208 -10.14 -39.50 -5.34
N HIS A 209 -10.46 -38.32 -5.88
CA HIS A 209 -11.83 -37.83 -6.04
C HIS A 209 -12.32 -37.91 -7.49
N PHE A 210 -11.59 -38.65 -8.35
CA PHE A 210 -12.07 -38.97 -9.68
C PHE A 210 -13.12 -40.07 -9.58
N ALA A 211 -14.21 -39.91 -10.34
CA ALA A 211 -15.25 -40.90 -10.49
C ALA A 211 -15.23 -41.46 -11.90
N SER A 212 -15.91 -42.59 -12.12
CA SER A 212 -16.11 -43.13 -13.46
C SER A 212 -16.73 -42.08 -14.38
N PHE A 213 -16.23 -41.99 -15.62
CA PHE A 213 -16.72 -41.04 -16.60
C PHE A 213 -18.24 -41.08 -16.74
N ASP A 214 -18.88 -39.93 -16.54
CA ASP A 214 -20.32 -39.80 -16.65
C ASP A 214 -20.73 -39.73 -18.13
N LYS A 215 -21.05 -40.90 -18.70
CA LYS A 215 -21.53 -41.02 -20.08
C LYS A 215 -22.82 -40.25 -20.35
N GLN A 216 -23.64 -39.95 -19.33
CA GLN A 216 -24.91 -39.22 -19.53
C GLN A 216 -24.67 -37.73 -19.73
N SER A 217 -23.77 -37.11 -18.97
CA SER A 217 -23.43 -35.70 -19.13
C SER A 217 -22.33 -35.45 -20.16
N GLY A 218 -21.47 -36.44 -20.43
CA GLY A 218 -20.35 -36.34 -21.38
C GLY A 218 -19.26 -35.35 -20.94
N ILE A 219 -19.27 -34.97 -19.65
CA ILE A 219 -18.44 -33.92 -19.06
C ILE A 219 -17.40 -34.55 -18.14
N ASP A 220 -16.19 -34.02 -18.22
CA ASP A 220 -15.10 -34.35 -17.31
C ASP A 220 -14.61 -33.09 -16.58
N PHE A 221 -15.05 -32.91 -15.33
CA PHE A 221 -14.59 -31.82 -14.47
C PHE A 221 -13.13 -31.96 -14.07
N SER A 222 -12.50 -33.14 -14.23
CA SER A 222 -11.06 -33.29 -13.97
C SER A 222 -10.19 -32.59 -15.00
N GLU A 223 -10.74 -32.28 -16.19
CA GLU A 223 -10.05 -31.58 -17.27
C GLU A 223 -10.34 -30.06 -17.28
N ILE A 224 -11.38 -29.60 -16.55
CA ILE A 224 -11.76 -28.19 -16.50
C ILE A 224 -10.97 -27.47 -15.41
N ASN A 225 -9.79 -26.97 -15.79
CA ASN A 225 -8.85 -26.44 -14.82
C ASN A 225 -8.97 -24.92 -14.62
N THR A 226 -9.69 -24.20 -15.47
CA THR A 226 -9.75 -22.74 -15.39
C THR A 226 -10.63 -22.25 -14.24
N PHE A 227 -10.03 -21.51 -13.30
CA PHE A 227 -10.71 -21.01 -12.11
C PHE A 227 -10.69 -19.49 -12.01
N TRP A 228 -11.87 -18.90 -11.86
CA TRP A 228 -12.08 -17.48 -11.56
C TRP A 228 -12.49 -17.32 -10.11
N ASN A 229 -11.94 -16.33 -9.43
CA ASN A 229 -12.21 -16.13 -8.02
C ASN A 229 -12.21 -14.64 -7.65
N ILE A 230 -13.31 -14.20 -7.05
CA ILE A 230 -13.50 -12.84 -6.52
C ILE A 230 -13.61 -12.94 -5.01
N THR A 231 -12.73 -12.25 -4.30
CA THR A 231 -12.77 -12.16 -2.84
C THR A 231 -12.96 -10.72 -2.43
N THR A 232 -13.85 -10.46 -1.50
CA THR A 232 -14.04 -9.14 -0.90
C THR A 232 -14.02 -9.25 0.61
N GLY A 233 -13.64 -8.21 1.31
CA GLY A 233 -13.61 -8.28 2.76
C GLY A 233 -13.16 -7.01 3.45
N TYR A 234 -13.00 -7.15 4.76
CA TYR A 234 -12.71 -6.05 5.65
C TYR A 234 -11.77 -6.47 6.77
N TYR A 235 -10.74 -5.66 7.00
CA TYR A 235 -9.78 -5.84 8.09
C TYR A 235 -10.26 -5.15 9.36
N ILE A 236 -10.61 -5.93 10.36
CA ILE A 236 -11.06 -5.47 11.68
C ILE A 236 -9.88 -4.92 12.50
N SER A 237 -8.68 -5.47 12.28
CA SER A 237 -7.43 -5.05 12.92
C SER A 237 -6.28 -5.03 11.93
N ASN A 238 -5.07 -4.70 12.40
CA ASN A 238 -3.87 -4.76 11.57
C ASN A 238 -3.43 -6.20 11.21
N ARG A 239 -4.08 -7.22 11.78
CA ARG A 239 -3.76 -8.63 11.52
C ARG A 239 -4.96 -9.45 11.07
N PHE A 240 -6.15 -9.17 11.58
CA PHE A 240 -7.35 -9.98 11.34
C PHE A 240 -8.33 -9.30 10.38
N GLY A 241 -8.88 -10.08 9.46
CA GLY A 241 -9.94 -9.67 8.57
C GLY A 241 -10.98 -10.76 8.37
N LEU A 242 -12.15 -10.34 7.86
CA LEU A 242 -13.21 -11.21 7.40
C LEU A 242 -13.36 -11.05 5.89
N SER A 243 -13.82 -12.10 5.23
CA SER A 243 -13.99 -12.12 3.79
C SER A 243 -15.25 -12.86 3.35
N ALA A 244 -15.69 -12.51 2.16
CA ALA A 244 -16.66 -13.24 1.36
C ALA A 244 -16.01 -13.58 0.01
N ASN A 245 -16.31 -14.76 -0.49
CA ASN A 245 -15.66 -15.32 -1.67
C ASN A 245 -16.70 -15.86 -2.65
N PHE A 246 -16.47 -15.58 -3.94
CA PHE A 246 -17.17 -16.20 -5.06
C PHE A 246 -16.13 -16.83 -5.99
N GLY A 247 -16.26 -18.13 -6.23
CA GLY A 247 -15.43 -18.86 -7.19
C GLY A 247 -16.26 -19.46 -8.32
N LEU A 248 -15.70 -19.54 -9.52
CA LEU A 248 -16.35 -20.07 -10.72
C LEU A 248 -15.38 -20.88 -11.57
N ILE A 249 -15.78 -22.10 -11.91
CA ILE A 249 -15.23 -22.92 -13.00
C ILE A 249 -16.33 -23.11 -14.04
N ARG A 250 -15.97 -23.00 -15.31
CA ARG A 250 -16.92 -23.18 -16.42
C ARG A 250 -16.24 -23.81 -17.62
N GLN A 251 -16.91 -24.78 -18.22
CA GLN A 251 -16.63 -25.22 -19.59
C GLN A 251 -17.56 -24.48 -20.56
N ALA A 252 -17.01 -24.04 -21.69
CA ALA A 252 -17.82 -23.48 -22.77
C ALA A 252 -18.78 -24.56 -23.30
N VAL A 253 -19.92 -24.15 -23.84
CA VAL A 253 -20.86 -25.11 -24.45
C VAL A 253 -20.23 -25.60 -25.75
N GLU A 254 -19.79 -26.84 -25.76
CA GLU A 254 -19.34 -27.51 -26.98
C GLU A 254 -20.58 -27.92 -27.77
N LYS A 255 -20.57 -27.72 -29.08
CA LYS A 255 -21.62 -28.13 -30.02
C LYS A 255 -20.97 -28.95 -31.12
N GLY A 256 -21.48 -30.16 -31.36
CA GLY A 256 -21.01 -31.07 -32.39
C GLY A 256 -22.12 -31.44 -33.36
N ILE A 257 -21.73 -31.80 -34.58
CA ILE A 257 -22.55 -32.61 -35.48
C ILE A 257 -22.01 -34.03 -35.31
N ASP A 258 -22.85 -34.93 -34.80
CA ASP A 258 -22.44 -36.28 -34.43
C ASP A 258 -22.57 -37.23 -35.63
N GLU A 259 -23.65 -37.08 -36.41
CA GLU A 259 -23.93 -37.93 -37.57
C GLU A 259 -24.73 -37.16 -38.64
N ILE A 260 -24.44 -37.46 -39.91
CA ILE A 260 -25.29 -37.08 -41.04
C ILE A 260 -25.63 -38.37 -41.77
N SER A 261 -26.91 -38.74 -41.78
CA SER A 261 -27.41 -39.97 -42.38
C SER A 261 -28.45 -39.67 -43.46
N GLU A 262 -28.47 -40.50 -44.50
CA GLU A 262 -29.43 -40.40 -45.61
C GLU A 262 -30.45 -41.53 -45.50
N GLY A 263 -31.73 -41.17 -45.44
CA GLY A 263 -32.86 -42.08 -45.37
C GLY A 263 -33.17 -42.71 -46.72
N ALA A 264 -33.81 -43.89 -46.70
CA ALA A 264 -34.21 -44.62 -47.92
C ALA A 264 -35.23 -43.87 -48.80
N ASP A 265 -35.85 -42.81 -48.27
CA ASP A 265 -36.77 -41.89 -48.93
C ASP A 265 -36.09 -40.62 -49.49
N GLY A 266 -34.76 -40.53 -49.41
CA GLY A 266 -33.97 -39.36 -49.81
C GLY A 266 -33.96 -38.23 -48.78
N SER A 267 -34.46 -38.46 -47.56
CA SER A 267 -34.33 -37.51 -46.46
C SER A 267 -32.90 -37.47 -45.90
N ILE A 268 -32.44 -36.31 -45.45
CA ILE A 268 -31.12 -36.17 -44.80
C ILE A 268 -31.37 -35.85 -43.33
N THR A 269 -30.93 -36.71 -42.42
CA THR A 269 -30.99 -36.46 -40.98
C THR A 269 -29.62 -36.02 -40.47
N VAL A 270 -29.61 -34.88 -39.79
CA VAL A 270 -28.44 -34.34 -39.10
C VAL A 270 -28.67 -34.46 -37.61
N GLU A 271 -27.81 -35.20 -36.93
CA GLU A 271 -27.79 -35.31 -35.47
C GLU A 271 -26.67 -34.44 -34.89
N GLY A 272 -26.97 -33.71 -33.82
CA GLY A 272 -25.98 -32.91 -33.13
C GLY A 272 -26.19 -32.94 -31.62
N SER A 273 -25.08 -32.85 -30.90
CA SER A 273 -25.03 -32.79 -29.44
C SER A 273 -24.43 -31.48 -28.96
N GLY A 274 -24.80 -31.10 -27.74
CA GLY A 274 -24.08 -30.07 -27.01
C GLY A 274 -23.97 -30.42 -25.53
N LYS A 275 -22.82 -30.08 -24.95
CA LYS A 275 -22.51 -30.32 -23.53
C LYS A 275 -21.98 -29.06 -22.86
N GLY A 276 -22.28 -28.87 -21.59
CA GLY A 276 -21.80 -27.73 -20.83
C GLY A 276 -21.83 -27.97 -19.32
N ALA A 277 -20.81 -27.44 -18.65
CA ALA A 277 -20.60 -27.63 -17.23
C ALA A 277 -20.24 -26.32 -16.53
N GLY A 278 -20.65 -26.19 -15.28
CA GLY A 278 -20.28 -25.07 -14.43
C GLY A 278 -20.29 -25.46 -12.96
N LEU A 279 -19.31 -24.97 -12.23
CA LEU A 279 -19.21 -25.09 -10.79
C LEU A 279 -19.00 -23.70 -10.22
N TYR A 280 -19.85 -23.31 -9.27
CA TYR A 280 -19.64 -22.08 -8.53
C TYR A 280 -19.63 -22.35 -7.03
N ARG A 281 -18.89 -21.53 -6.29
CA ARG A 281 -18.83 -21.58 -4.84
C ARG A 281 -19.05 -20.21 -4.23
N LEU A 282 -19.74 -20.19 -3.09
CA LEU A 282 -19.99 -19.01 -2.29
C LEU A 282 -19.55 -19.32 -0.86
N GLY A 283 -18.68 -18.49 -0.30
CA GLY A 283 -18.17 -18.72 1.05
C GLY A 283 -17.88 -17.45 1.81
N ILE A 284 -17.71 -17.63 3.11
CA ILE A 284 -17.22 -16.62 4.04
C ILE A 284 -15.99 -17.15 4.75
N GLY A 285 -15.15 -16.27 5.25
CA GLY A 285 -13.96 -16.72 5.95
C GLY A 285 -13.27 -15.68 6.79
N ALA A 286 -12.21 -16.16 7.43
CA ALA A 286 -11.36 -15.39 8.31
C ALA A 286 -9.92 -15.40 7.76
N ARG A 287 -9.29 -14.23 7.84
CA ARG A 287 -7.95 -13.97 7.33
C ARG A 287 -7.03 -13.49 8.45
N ILE A 288 -5.80 -13.97 8.44
CA ILE A 288 -4.72 -13.51 9.31
C ILE A 288 -3.48 -13.11 8.52
N ILE A 289 -3.04 -11.86 8.69
CA ILE A 289 -1.78 -11.35 8.13
C ILE A 289 -0.63 -11.89 8.97
N VAL A 290 0.24 -12.65 8.33
CA VAL A 290 1.39 -13.32 8.96
C VAL A 290 2.62 -12.43 8.88
N PHE A 291 2.80 -11.76 7.74
CA PHE A 291 3.92 -10.86 7.52
C PHE A 291 3.49 -9.68 6.65
N SER A 292 3.98 -8.49 6.99
CA SER A 292 3.81 -7.29 6.17
C SER A 292 5.01 -6.38 6.35
N LYS A 293 5.69 -6.08 5.25
CA LYS A 293 6.83 -5.16 5.22
C LYS A 293 6.87 -4.44 3.87
N ASN A 294 6.88 -3.11 3.92
CA ASN A 294 6.92 -2.27 2.72
C ASN A 294 5.81 -2.68 1.74
N ARG A 295 6.10 -2.86 0.46
CA ARG A 295 5.04 -3.20 -0.51
C ARG A 295 4.54 -4.64 -0.42
N PHE A 296 5.19 -5.51 0.34
CA PHE A 296 4.89 -6.94 0.38
C PHE A 296 4.11 -7.32 1.64
N SER A 297 3.08 -8.16 1.47
CA SER A 297 2.43 -8.83 2.60
C SER A 297 2.02 -10.25 2.24
N THR A 298 1.91 -11.09 3.27
CA THR A 298 1.38 -12.44 3.15
C THR A 298 0.38 -12.72 4.26
N TYR A 299 -0.65 -13.49 3.93
CA TYR A 299 -1.70 -13.87 4.85
C TYR A 299 -2.13 -15.32 4.62
N PHE A 300 -2.68 -15.92 5.67
CA PHE A 300 -3.46 -17.14 5.59
C PHE A 300 -4.94 -16.82 5.72
N GLU A 301 -5.77 -17.58 5.04
CA GLU A 301 -7.21 -17.44 5.06
C GLU A 301 -7.88 -18.81 5.06
N ALA A 302 -8.93 -18.95 5.84
CA ALA A 302 -9.79 -20.13 5.87
C ALA A 302 -11.20 -19.70 5.46
N LEU A 303 -11.72 -20.31 4.39
CA LEU A 303 -13.05 -20.06 3.86
C LEU A 303 -13.92 -21.30 4.03
N THR A 304 -15.20 -21.10 4.31
CA THR A 304 -16.20 -22.17 4.25
C THR A 304 -17.48 -21.67 3.61
N GLY A 305 -18.24 -22.59 3.01
CA GLY A 305 -19.49 -22.24 2.37
C GLY A 305 -20.07 -23.38 1.55
N SER A 306 -20.84 -23.01 0.53
CA SER A 306 -21.51 -23.93 -0.37
C SER A 306 -20.88 -23.92 -1.75
N LEU A 307 -20.86 -25.09 -2.37
CA LEU A 307 -20.41 -25.34 -3.72
C LEU A 307 -21.55 -25.99 -4.48
N THR A 308 -21.81 -25.51 -5.70
CA THR A 308 -22.85 -26.08 -6.57
C THR A 308 -22.22 -26.40 -7.92
N ALA A 309 -22.31 -27.67 -8.31
CA ALA A 309 -21.90 -28.15 -9.62
C ALA A 309 -23.15 -28.45 -10.46
N LYS A 310 -23.11 -28.07 -11.72
CA LYS A 310 -24.12 -28.37 -12.73
C LYS A 310 -23.45 -28.88 -13.98
N ALA A 311 -23.94 -30.00 -14.49
CA ALA A 311 -23.48 -30.60 -15.73
C ALA A 311 -24.72 -30.97 -16.55
N GLY A 312 -24.64 -30.80 -17.87
CA GLY A 312 -25.73 -31.22 -18.73
C GLY A 312 -25.34 -31.41 -20.17
N SER A 313 -26.12 -32.26 -20.83
CA SER A 313 -26.02 -32.58 -22.25
C SER A 313 -27.39 -32.43 -22.91
N LYS A 314 -27.38 -32.09 -24.19
CA LYS A 314 -28.58 -32.06 -25.04
C LYS A 314 -28.23 -32.62 -26.41
N SER A 315 -29.02 -33.58 -26.89
CA SER A 315 -29.01 -34.03 -28.27
C SER A 315 -30.19 -33.41 -29.05
N GLN A 316 -30.01 -33.19 -30.36
CA GLN A 316 -31.06 -32.74 -31.27
C GLN A 316 -30.88 -33.44 -32.62
N SER A 317 -31.98 -33.77 -33.29
CA SER A 317 -31.95 -34.23 -34.67
C SER A 317 -32.85 -33.36 -35.56
N ALA A 318 -32.37 -33.05 -36.76
CA ALA A 318 -33.12 -32.30 -37.77
C ALA A 318 -33.10 -33.08 -39.09
N THR A 319 -34.28 -33.33 -39.67
CA THR A 319 -34.41 -34.07 -40.92
C THR A 319 -34.87 -33.13 -42.04
N ILE A 320 -34.07 -33.04 -43.11
CA ILE A 320 -34.34 -32.26 -44.32
C ILE A 320 -35.01 -33.20 -45.34
N GLY A 321 -36.22 -32.84 -45.81
CA GLY A 321 -36.97 -33.63 -46.79
C GLY A 321 -38.07 -34.54 -46.24
N GLY A 322 -38.24 -34.61 -44.91
CA GLY A 322 -39.30 -35.37 -44.23
C GLY A 322 -40.08 -34.52 -43.20
N ILE A 323 -41.13 -35.09 -42.58
CA ILE A 323 -41.89 -34.44 -41.49
C ILE A 323 -41.38 -34.95 -40.14
N GLY A 324 -40.49 -34.19 -39.49
CA GLY A 324 -40.15 -34.42 -38.09
C GLY A 324 -38.80 -33.84 -37.68
N ASN A 325 -38.81 -32.75 -36.92
CA ASN A 325 -37.66 -32.38 -36.09
C ASN A 325 -37.85 -33.05 -34.73
N SER A 326 -36.82 -33.74 -34.23
CA SER A 326 -36.85 -34.29 -32.88
C SER A 326 -35.97 -33.43 -31.98
N TYR A 327 -36.59 -32.81 -30.96
CA TYR A 327 -35.86 -32.12 -29.93
C TYR A 327 -35.55 -33.12 -28.83
N GLY A 328 -34.28 -33.55 -28.73
CA GLY A 328 -33.85 -34.49 -27.70
C GLY A 328 -34.04 -33.93 -26.29
N GLN A 329 -34.26 -34.84 -25.34
CA GLN A 329 -34.44 -34.54 -23.94
C GLN A 329 -33.14 -33.99 -23.35
N SER A 330 -33.23 -32.87 -22.60
CA SER A 330 -32.08 -32.32 -21.89
C SER A 330 -31.85 -33.09 -20.60
N ASN A 331 -30.65 -33.67 -20.44
CA ASN A 331 -30.23 -34.26 -19.18
C ASN A 331 -29.39 -33.23 -18.43
N ILE A 332 -29.91 -32.73 -17.31
CA ILE A 332 -29.22 -31.76 -16.44
C ILE A 332 -29.12 -32.38 -15.05
N SER A 333 -27.89 -32.56 -14.58
CA SER A 333 -27.60 -32.96 -13.21
C SER A 333 -27.09 -31.76 -12.41
N SER A 334 -27.41 -31.74 -11.12
CA SER A 334 -26.96 -30.70 -10.19
C SER A 334 -26.61 -31.37 -8.88
N GLN A 335 -25.43 -31.04 -8.34
CA GLN A 335 -24.98 -31.48 -7.03
C GLN A 335 -24.58 -30.28 -6.19
N GLN A 336 -24.75 -30.40 -4.88
CA GLN A 336 -24.35 -29.41 -3.90
C GLN A 336 -23.44 -30.07 -2.87
N ALA A 337 -22.48 -29.30 -2.38
CA ALA A 337 -21.57 -29.73 -1.34
C ALA A 337 -21.24 -28.56 -0.42
N PHE A 338 -20.85 -28.89 0.82
CA PHE A 338 -20.11 -27.95 1.65
C PHE A 338 -18.64 -27.98 1.26
N PHE A 339 -17.95 -26.86 1.50
CA PHE A 339 -16.51 -26.80 1.33
C PHE A 339 -15.80 -26.12 2.49
N LEU A 340 -14.54 -26.48 2.64
CA LEU A 340 -13.54 -25.77 3.43
C LEU A 340 -12.34 -25.51 2.52
N THR A 341 -11.87 -24.26 2.46
CA THR A 341 -10.68 -23.90 1.68
C THR A 341 -9.66 -23.20 2.57
N CYS A 342 -8.43 -23.70 2.57
CA CYS A 342 -7.28 -23.01 3.16
C CYS A 342 -6.49 -22.30 2.06
N ILE A 343 -6.20 -21.02 2.26
CA ILE A 343 -5.57 -20.15 1.28
C ILE A 343 -4.32 -19.51 1.89
N THR A 344 -3.22 -19.57 1.14
CA THR A 344 -2.02 -18.78 1.38
C THR A 344 -1.88 -17.75 0.28
N THR A 345 -1.76 -16.48 0.65
CA THR A 345 -1.68 -15.40 -0.34
C THR A 345 -0.43 -14.56 -0.15
N MET A 346 0.15 -14.13 -1.26
CA MET A 346 1.18 -13.11 -1.33
C MET A 346 0.66 -11.90 -2.10
N ASN A 347 0.83 -10.72 -1.51
CA ASN A 347 0.44 -9.45 -2.10
C ASN A 347 1.65 -8.56 -2.34
N TYR A 348 1.65 -7.86 -3.46
CA TYR A 348 2.58 -6.78 -3.75
C TYR A 348 1.82 -5.50 -4.12
N ARG A 349 1.84 -4.50 -3.23
CA ARG A 349 1.19 -3.20 -3.41
C ARG A 349 1.94 -2.38 -4.46
N LEU A 350 1.23 -2.01 -5.52
CA LEU A 350 1.75 -1.09 -6.55
C LEU A 350 1.57 0.36 -6.11
N ASN A 351 0.45 0.68 -5.47
CA ASN A 351 0.18 1.99 -4.90
C ASN A 351 -0.76 1.88 -3.68
N LYS A 352 -1.40 2.99 -3.27
CA LYS A 352 -2.29 3.04 -2.11
C LYS A 352 -3.55 2.17 -2.26
N ILE A 353 -3.98 1.97 -3.50
CA ILE A 353 -5.24 1.31 -3.84
C ILE A 353 -4.95 -0.06 -4.45
N LEU A 354 -4.10 -0.12 -5.46
CA LEU A 354 -3.87 -1.30 -6.29
C LEU A 354 -2.75 -2.19 -5.74
N PHE A 355 -2.98 -3.50 -5.74
CA PHE A 355 -1.99 -4.53 -5.44
C PHE A 355 -2.10 -5.71 -6.41
N LEU A 356 -0.97 -6.38 -6.66
CA LEU A 356 -0.91 -7.69 -7.30
C LEU A 356 -1.06 -8.76 -6.23
N THR A 357 -1.77 -9.85 -6.53
CA THR A 357 -2.02 -10.95 -5.59
C THR A 357 -1.74 -12.31 -6.22
N THR A 358 -1.26 -13.25 -5.41
CA THR A 358 -1.03 -14.64 -5.78
C THR A 358 -1.58 -15.54 -4.68
N ASN A 359 -2.47 -16.46 -5.03
CA ASN A 359 -3.20 -17.28 -4.07
C ASN A 359 -2.93 -18.76 -4.35
N ILE A 360 -2.40 -19.47 -3.35
CA ILE A 360 -2.32 -20.93 -3.33
C ILE A 360 -3.44 -21.43 -2.43
N GLN A 361 -4.35 -22.23 -2.96
CA GLN A 361 -5.53 -22.69 -2.24
C GLN A 361 -5.56 -24.20 -2.22
N TYR A 362 -6.02 -24.78 -1.11
CA TYR A 362 -6.43 -26.17 -1.03
C TYR A 362 -7.88 -26.24 -0.57
N THR A 363 -8.74 -26.84 -1.38
CA THR A 363 -10.16 -26.99 -1.09
C THR A 363 -10.44 -28.44 -0.70
N PHE A 364 -11.31 -28.63 0.29
CA PHE A 364 -11.92 -29.89 0.67
C PHE A 364 -13.41 -29.78 0.35
N SER A 365 -13.96 -30.66 -0.47
CA SER A 365 -15.38 -30.71 -0.79
C SER A 365 -15.75 -32.04 -1.41
N GLU A 366 -16.77 -32.70 -0.86
CA GLU A 366 -17.29 -33.98 -1.34
C GLU A 366 -18.77 -33.82 -1.69
N PHE A 367 -19.18 -34.42 -2.81
CA PHE A 367 -20.57 -34.47 -3.23
C PHE A 367 -21.22 -35.77 -2.73
N ASP A 368 -22.53 -35.72 -2.44
CA ASP A 368 -23.30 -36.91 -2.07
C ASP A 368 -23.32 -37.96 -3.20
N GLN A 369 -23.30 -37.51 -4.45
CA GLN A 369 -23.21 -38.35 -5.64
C GLN A 369 -22.22 -37.73 -6.64
N PRO A 370 -21.48 -38.55 -7.41
CA PRO A 370 -20.59 -38.03 -8.44
C PRO A 370 -21.32 -37.20 -9.50
N ILE A 371 -20.61 -36.21 -10.06
CA ILE A 371 -21.09 -35.37 -11.16
C ILE A 371 -19.93 -35.08 -12.11
N GLY A 372 -20.14 -35.30 -13.41
CA GLY A 372 -19.14 -34.99 -14.45
C GLY A 372 -17.75 -35.54 -14.13
N SER A 373 -17.66 -36.83 -13.80
CA SER A 373 -16.40 -37.56 -13.56
C SER A 373 -15.62 -37.19 -12.27
N ILE A 374 -16.22 -36.42 -11.35
CA ILE A 374 -15.65 -36.17 -10.02
C ILE A 374 -16.65 -36.53 -8.91
N SER A 375 -16.15 -37.04 -7.78
CA SER A 375 -16.92 -37.26 -6.54
C SER A 375 -16.80 -36.09 -5.56
N GLY A 376 -15.90 -35.16 -5.82
CA GLY A 376 -15.66 -33.99 -5.00
C GLY A 376 -14.76 -32.98 -5.69
N PHE A 377 -14.72 -31.76 -5.16
CA PHE A 377 -13.88 -30.68 -5.65
C PHE A 377 -12.63 -30.48 -4.78
N THR A 378 -12.20 -31.55 -4.13
CA THR A 378 -11.01 -31.55 -3.28
C THR A 378 -9.75 -31.42 -4.13
N GLY A 379 -8.86 -30.47 -3.80
CA GLY A 379 -7.59 -30.30 -4.51
C GLY A 379 -7.01 -28.89 -4.44
N PHE A 380 -5.93 -28.66 -5.20
CA PHE A 380 -5.15 -27.42 -5.17
C PHE A 380 -5.54 -26.44 -6.29
N SER A 381 -5.47 -25.13 -6.02
CA SER A 381 -5.38 -24.13 -7.09
C SER A 381 -4.26 -23.13 -6.88
N PHE A 382 -3.71 -22.68 -8.01
CA PHE A 382 -2.77 -21.58 -8.10
C PHE A 382 -3.41 -20.46 -8.91
N ASN A 383 -3.49 -19.26 -8.33
CA ASN A 383 -4.19 -18.14 -8.93
C ASN A 383 -3.36 -16.86 -8.85
N LEU A 384 -3.45 -16.05 -9.88
CA LEU A 384 -2.81 -14.75 -9.99
C LEU A 384 -3.88 -13.69 -10.25
N GLY A 385 -3.65 -12.48 -9.78
CA GLY A 385 -4.61 -11.42 -10.06
C GLY A 385 -4.24 -10.08 -9.49
N VAL A 386 -5.27 -9.23 -9.45
CA VAL A 386 -5.19 -7.86 -8.99
C VAL A 386 -6.21 -7.62 -7.90
N GLY A 387 -5.89 -6.74 -6.99
CA GLY A 387 -6.84 -6.31 -5.98
C GLY A 387 -6.72 -4.83 -5.67
N PHE A 388 -7.79 -4.34 -5.05
CA PHE A 388 -7.98 -2.95 -4.71
C PHE A 388 -8.28 -2.85 -3.22
N SER A 389 -7.72 -1.84 -2.57
CA SER A 389 -7.92 -1.57 -1.15
C SER A 389 -8.33 -0.14 -0.88
N PHE A 390 -9.27 0.05 0.04
CA PHE A 390 -9.86 1.34 0.36
C PHE A 390 -10.05 1.48 1.87
N TYR A 391 -9.73 2.65 2.43
CA TYR A 391 -10.09 2.92 3.83
C TYR A 391 -11.55 3.33 3.93
N VAL A 392 -12.25 2.74 4.87
CA VAL A 392 -13.59 3.20 5.27
C VAL A 392 -13.41 4.51 6.03
N LYS A 393 -13.77 5.64 5.41
CA LYS A 393 -13.82 6.95 6.09
C LYS A 393 -14.86 6.87 7.22
N LYS A 394 -14.53 7.45 8.39
CA LYS A 394 -15.56 7.76 9.38
C LYS A 394 -16.52 8.76 8.75
N GLN A 395 -17.80 8.42 8.71
CA GLN A 395 -18.88 9.40 8.56
C GLN A 395 -18.98 10.22 9.85
#